data_AF-A0A495X6Z6-F1
#
_entry.id   AF-A0A495X6Z6-F1
#
_cell.length_a   1.000
_cell.length_b   1.000
_cell.length_c   1.000
_cell.angle_alpha   90.00
_cell.angle_beta   90.00
_cell.angle_gamma   90.00
#
_symmetry.space_group_name_H-M   'P 1'
#
loop_
_entity.id
_entity.type
_entity.pdbx_description
1 polymer ?
#
loop_
_entity_poly.entity_id
_entity_poly.type
_entity_poly.pdbx_seq_one_letter_code
_entity_poly.pdbx_strand_id
1 'polypeptide(L)'
;MKTLTKLGAFALALVLVFGSAYVVGRIAGPPPSAAAPAPAPAAAIAEEGGPGGLKISKESMYLKVLTDNFPAGVPQTFAFQVLQHDGTPLVKYQPQHEKLMHLIVASRDLTQFQHIHPNLGPDGVWRVPLTLPAAGEYRVFADYKPMWGIHGEVLGADVSVSGDYRPQPLPAASGTTTVDGYEVTLNGVFKPGQDTKVTVTVSKDGKPVTDLEPYLGAFGHLVALRDGDLAYLHVHPDGTPGDGVTPSGPEIVFHATADSYGDYRMFFDFQHQGVVRTAAFTVRVDGPNPPPHGLDEATFSAIKAKNEEAYKNGGTPTAAGTNGGTSEGSPHGHGG
;
A
#
# COMPACT_ATOMS: atom_id res chain seq x y z
N MET A 1 -46.25 -31.73 -38.69
CA MET A 1 -45.19 -32.76 -38.57
C MET A 1 -43.80 -32.32 -39.10
N LYS A 2 -43.43 -31.02 -39.12
CA LYS A 2 -42.13 -30.59 -39.71
C LYS A 2 -41.12 -29.98 -38.73
N THR A 3 -41.49 -29.77 -37.46
CA THR A 3 -40.64 -29.07 -36.48
C THR A 3 -39.85 -30.05 -35.60
N LEU A 4 -40.49 -31.12 -35.12
CA LEU A 4 -39.84 -32.16 -34.30
C LEU A 4 -38.74 -32.91 -35.06
N THR A 5 -38.93 -33.17 -36.35
CA THR A 5 -37.91 -33.81 -37.20
C THR A 5 -36.68 -32.92 -37.43
N LYS A 6 -36.87 -31.60 -37.51
CA LYS A 6 -35.76 -30.64 -37.67
C LYS A 6 -34.95 -30.46 -36.39
N LEU A 7 -35.62 -30.42 -35.23
CA LEU A 7 -34.95 -30.40 -33.92
C LEU A 7 -34.17 -31.70 -33.66
N GLY A 8 -34.75 -32.85 -34.00
CA GLY A 8 -34.06 -34.15 -33.91
C GLY A 8 -32.80 -34.21 -34.79
N ALA A 9 -32.88 -33.74 -36.04
CA ALA A 9 -31.74 -33.70 -36.94
C ALA A 9 -30.63 -32.74 -36.47
N PHE A 10 -31.01 -31.59 -35.90
CA PHE A 10 -30.06 -30.60 -35.39
C PHE A 10 -29.31 -31.09 -34.14
N ALA A 11 -30.02 -31.74 -33.21
CA ALA A 11 -29.41 -32.34 -32.03
C ALA A 11 -28.43 -33.46 -32.41
N LEU A 12 -28.78 -34.30 -33.41
CA LEU A 12 -27.90 -35.37 -33.89
C LEU A 12 -26.63 -34.81 -34.56
N ALA A 13 -26.75 -33.72 -35.31
CA ALA A 13 -25.61 -33.04 -35.93
C ALA A 13 -24.65 -32.46 -34.88
N LEU A 14 -25.18 -31.86 -33.81
CA LEU A 14 -24.35 -31.33 -32.71
C LEU A 14 -23.59 -32.45 -31.98
N VAL A 15 -24.24 -33.58 -31.69
CA VAL A 15 -23.58 -34.72 -31.04
C VAL A 15 -22.45 -35.28 -31.91
N LEU A 16 -22.63 -35.33 -33.23
CA LEU A 16 -21.58 -35.77 -34.16
C LEU A 16 -20.40 -34.79 -34.21
N VAL A 17 -20.65 -33.48 -34.26
CA VAL A 17 -19.60 -32.46 -34.31
C VAL A 17 -18.82 -32.40 -32.99
N PHE A 18 -19.49 -32.34 -31.85
CA PHE A 18 -18.82 -32.26 -30.55
C PHE A 18 -18.18 -33.60 -30.14
N GLY A 19 -18.81 -34.73 -30.49
CA GLY A 19 -18.25 -36.05 -30.23
C GLY A 19 -16.98 -36.33 -31.04
N SER A 20 -16.94 -35.92 -32.31
CA SER A 20 -15.74 -36.07 -33.15
C SER A 20 -14.60 -35.16 -32.69
N ALA A 21 -14.89 -33.90 -32.33
CA ALA A 21 -13.88 -32.98 -31.79
C ALA A 21 -13.27 -33.49 -30.47
N TYR A 22 -14.08 -34.10 -29.60
CA TYR A 22 -13.62 -34.65 -28.33
C TYR A 22 -12.68 -35.86 -28.51
N VAL A 23 -13.00 -36.75 -29.46
CA VAL A 23 -12.17 -37.92 -29.76
C VAL A 23 -10.84 -37.51 -30.41
N VAL A 24 -10.86 -36.54 -31.33
CA VAL A 24 -9.63 -36.01 -31.96
C VAL A 24 -8.74 -35.32 -30.92
N GLY A 25 -9.30 -34.54 -30.00
CA GLY A 25 -8.54 -33.89 -28.93
C GLY A 25 -7.86 -34.86 -27.95
N ARG A 26 -8.44 -36.05 -27.74
CA ARG A 26 -7.85 -37.11 -26.90
C ARG A 26 -6.70 -37.86 -27.57
N ILE A 27 -6.70 -37.95 -28.90
CA ILE A 27 -5.69 -38.70 -29.68
C ILE A 27 -4.49 -37.82 -30.03
N ALA A 28 -4.70 -36.52 -30.30
CA ALA A 28 -3.65 -35.64 -30.79
C ALA A 28 -2.68 -35.15 -29.70
N GLY A 29 -3.13 -35.03 -28.44
CA GLY A 29 -2.34 -34.45 -27.35
C GLY A 29 -1.89 -32.99 -27.62
N PRO A 30 -1.57 -32.20 -26.60
CA PRO A 30 -0.92 -30.92 -26.83
C PRO A 30 0.51 -31.15 -27.36
N PRO A 31 1.01 -30.32 -28.29
CA PRO A 31 2.40 -30.43 -28.73
C PRO A 31 3.34 -30.23 -27.52
N PRO A 32 4.48 -30.92 -27.48
CA PRO A 32 5.44 -30.72 -26.40
C PRO A 32 5.91 -29.27 -26.39
N SER A 33 5.67 -28.59 -25.26
CA SER A 33 6.15 -27.24 -25.02
C SER A 33 7.68 -27.29 -24.91
N ALA A 34 8.37 -26.53 -25.77
CA ALA A 34 9.80 -26.30 -25.61
C ALA A 34 10.04 -25.70 -24.23
N ALA A 35 10.99 -26.25 -23.48
CA ALA A 35 11.35 -25.77 -22.15
C ALA A 35 11.62 -24.26 -22.20
N ALA A 36 10.80 -23.49 -21.48
CA ALA A 36 11.00 -22.05 -21.35
C ALA A 36 12.35 -21.79 -20.62
N PRO A 37 13.16 -20.82 -21.08
CA PRO A 37 14.31 -20.39 -20.32
C PRO A 37 13.88 -19.90 -18.93
N ALA A 38 14.72 -20.16 -17.92
CA ALA A 38 14.47 -19.76 -16.54
C ALA A 38 14.09 -18.28 -16.46
N PRO A 39 13.07 -17.90 -15.66
CA PRO A 39 12.68 -16.51 -15.51
C PRO A 39 13.87 -15.72 -14.95
N ALA A 40 14.24 -14.65 -15.64
CA ALA A 40 15.10 -13.61 -15.07
C ALA A 40 14.46 -13.09 -13.76
N PRO A 41 15.26 -12.65 -12.77
CA PRO A 41 14.70 -12.05 -11.56
C PRO A 41 13.74 -10.94 -11.97
N ALA A 42 12.49 -11.06 -11.52
CA ALA A 42 11.46 -10.09 -11.81
C ALA A 42 11.93 -8.73 -11.27
N ALA A 43 12.14 -7.77 -12.18
CA ALA A 43 12.12 -6.37 -11.79
C ALA A 43 10.76 -6.12 -11.14
N ALA A 44 10.76 -5.51 -9.95
CA ALA A 44 9.55 -5.13 -9.25
C ALA A 44 8.69 -4.30 -10.21
N ILE A 45 7.60 -4.89 -10.68
CA ILE A 45 6.48 -4.14 -11.25
C ILE A 45 5.97 -3.27 -10.11
N ALA A 46 6.13 -1.95 -10.25
CA ALA A 46 5.45 -1.00 -9.39
C ALA A 46 3.97 -1.37 -9.39
N GLU A 47 3.38 -1.53 -8.19
CA GLU A 47 1.94 -1.79 -8.09
C GLU A 47 1.17 -0.72 -8.86
N GLU A 48 0.16 -1.12 -9.65
CA GLU A 48 -0.85 -0.21 -10.20
C GLU A 48 -1.82 0.33 -9.10
N GLY A 49 -1.37 0.41 -7.86
CA GLY A 49 -2.09 0.98 -6.74
C GLY A 49 -1.37 2.23 -6.28
N GLY A 50 -2.00 3.40 -6.40
CA GLY A 50 -1.57 4.58 -5.65
C GLY A 50 -1.50 4.32 -4.14
N PRO A 51 -1.10 5.31 -3.34
CA PRO A 51 -0.73 5.11 -1.93
C PRO A 51 -1.74 4.33 -1.12
N GLY A 52 -1.23 3.49 -0.22
CA GLY A 52 -2.02 2.58 0.61
C GLY A 52 -3.04 3.30 1.49
N GLY A 53 -4.12 2.62 1.82
CA GLY A 53 -5.04 3.07 2.85
C GLY A 53 -5.95 4.25 2.51
N LEU A 54 -5.84 4.87 1.34
CA LEU A 54 -6.77 5.93 0.90
C LEU A 54 -8.13 5.38 0.46
N LYS A 55 -8.20 4.09 0.12
CA LYS A 55 -9.41 3.45 -0.37
C LYS A 55 -10.03 2.57 0.72
N ILE A 56 -11.36 2.62 0.81
CA ILE A 56 -12.14 1.70 1.64
C ILE A 56 -12.29 0.31 0.99
N SER A 57 -12.00 0.19 -0.31
CA SER A 57 -12.07 -1.05 -1.07
C SER A 57 -10.95 -1.17 -2.12
N LYS A 58 -10.43 -2.39 -2.32
CA LYS A 58 -9.44 -2.75 -3.35
C LYS A 58 -9.65 -4.21 -3.78
N GLU A 59 -9.43 -4.53 -5.06
CA GLU A 59 -9.29 -5.90 -5.60
C GLU A 59 -10.30 -6.99 -5.19
N SER A 60 -11.52 -6.64 -4.75
CA SER A 60 -12.57 -7.53 -4.21
C SER A 60 -12.67 -7.59 -2.67
N MET A 61 -12.00 -6.70 -1.96
CA MET A 61 -12.14 -6.50 -0.52
C MET A 61 -12.70 -5.12 -0.19
N TYR A 62 -13.47 -5.04 0.90
CA TYR A 62 -14.06 -3.81 1.41
C TYR A 62 -13.97 -3.77 2.94
N LEU A 63 -13.56 -2.63 3.49
CA LEU A 63 -13.51 -2.41 4.94
C LEU A 63 -14.88 -1.91 5.43
N LYS A 64 -15.56 -2.74 6.21
CA LYS A 64 -16.81 -2.39 6.89
C LYS A 64 -16.53 -2.02 8.34
N VAL A 65 -16.62 -0.74 8.67
CA VAL A 65 -16.54 -0.25 10.05
C VAL A 65 -17.87 -0.52 10.76
N LEU A 66 -17.82 -1.08 11.97
CA LEU A 66 -19.00 -1.34 12.82
C LEU A 66 -19.09 -0.37 13.99
N THR A 67 -17.96 0.18 14.44
CA THR A 67 -17.87 1.26 15.42
C THR A 67 -17.23 2.47 14.75
N ASP A 68 -18.02 3.41 14.25
CA ASP A 68 -17.57 4.55 13.43
C ASP A 68 -17.53 5.89 14.19
N ASN A 69 -17.96 5.89 15.47
CA ASN A 69 -18.01 7.07 16.30
C ASN A 69 -17.51 6.80 17.72
N PHE A 70 -16.80 7.76 18.29
CA PHE A 70 -16.25 7.72 19.65
C PHE A 70 -16.53 9.03 20.40
N PRO A 71 -16.74 9.00 21.72
CA PRO A 71 -16.52 10.17 22.57
C PRO A 71 -15.02 10.31 22.88
N ALA A 72 -14.48 11.53 22.80
CA ALA A 72 -13.08 11.78 23.14
C ALA A 72 -12.74 11.32 24.57
N GLY A 73 -11.62 10.61 24.72
CA GLY A 73 -11.09 10.11 25.99
C GLY A 73 -11.84 8.94 26.61
N VAL A 74 -12.90 8.42 25.97
CA VAL A 74 -13.69 7.30 26.50
C VAL A 74 -13.23 5.98 25.87
N PRO A 75 -12.78 4.99 26.66
CA PRO A 75 -12.46 3.67 26.13
C PRO A 75 -13.69 2.97 25.55
N GLN A 76 -13.57 2.46 24.32
CA GLN A 76 -14.60 1.69 23.65
C GLN A 76 -13.98 0.56 22.82
N THR A 77 -14.78 -0.43 22.45
CA THR A 77 -14.34 -1.47 21.51
C THR A 77 -14.51 -0.97 20.08
N PHE A 78 -13.40 -0.75 19.39
CA PHE A 78 -13.42 -0.57 17.94
C PHE A 78 -13.66 -1.92 17.27
N ALA A 79 -14.64 -1.98 16.37
CA ALA A 79 -15.02 -3.19 15.65
C ALA A 79 -15.16 -2.93 14.15
N PHE A 80 -14.67 -3.86 13.35
CA PHE A 80 -14.74 -3.79 11.88
C PHE A 80 -14.64 -5.19 11.25
N GLN A 81 -14.94 -5.27 9.95
CA GLN A 81 -14.77 -6.47 9.14
C GLN A 81 -14.03 -6.10 7.84
N VAL A 82 -13.18 -6.99 7.37
CA VAL A 82 -12.79 -7.01 5.96
C VAL A 82 -13.75 -7.96 5.27
N LEU A 83 -14.54 -7.45 4.32
CA LEU A 83 -15.49 -8.23 3.56
C LEU A 83 -14.91 -8.56 2.18
N GLN A 84 -15.24 -9.73 1.67
CA GLN A 84 -15.00 -10.12 0.28
C GLN A 84 -16.09 -9.53 -0.63
N HIS A 85 -15.93 -9.66 -1.95
CA HIS A 85 -16.88 -9.11 -2.93
C HIS A 85 -18.31 -9.66 -2.80
N ASP A 86 -18.46 -10.86 -2.23
CA ASP A 86 -19.75 -11.51 -1.99
C ASP A 86 -20.38 -11.08 -0.66
N GLY A 87 -19.74 -10.16 0.06
CA GLY A 87 -20.18 -9.63 1.35
C GLY A 87 -19.83 -10.52 2.54
N THR A 88 -19.19 -11.68 2.33
CA THR A 88 -18.77 -12.55 3.44
C THR A 88 -17.50 -12.01 4.13
N PRO A 89 -17.35 -12.18 5.46
CA PRO A 89 -16.13 -11.77 6.14
C PRO A 89 -14.92 -12.59 5.71
N LEU A 90 -13.81 -11.92 5.44
CA LEU A 90 -12.50 -12.54 5.33
C LEU A 90 -12.05 -13.03 6.71
N VAL A 91 -11.82 -14.33 6.84
CA VAL A 91 -11.40 -14.95 8.11
C VAL A 91 -10.06 -15.69 8.03
N LYS A 92 -9.43 -15.72 6.85
CA LYS A 92 -8.17 -16.42 6.63
C LYS A 92 -7.08 -15.43 6.19
N TYR A 93 -6.09 -15.27 7.04
CA TYR A 93 -5.00 -14.30 6.90
C TYR A 93 -3.66 -15.00 7.05
N GLN A 94 -2.61 -14.46 6.42
CA GLN A 94 -1.23 -14.80 6.75
C GLN A 94 -0.71 -13.84 7.83
N PRO A 95 0.15 -14.29 8.75
CA PRO A 95 0.82 -13.39 9.67
C PRO A 95 1.83 -12.50 8.92
N GLN A 96 1.84 -11.22 9.28
CA GLN A 96 2.87 -10.24 8.94
C GLN A 96 3.38 -9.67 10.28
N HIS A 97 4.69 -9.57 10.47
CA HIS A 97 5.27 -9.05 11.73
C HIS A 97 4.61 -9.67 12.99
N GLU A 98 4.47 -11.00 12.99
CA GLU A 98 3.87 -11.81 14.07
C GLU A 98 2.37 -11.59 14.34
N LYS A 99 1.70 -10.73 13.57
CA LYS A 99 0.27 -10.41 13.72
C LYS A 99 -0.50 -10.68 12.44
N LEU A 100 -1.79 -10.94 12.57
CA LEU A 100 -2.67 -11.12 11.40
C LEU A 100 -3.20 -9.78 10.85
N MET A 101 -3.15 -8.73 11.67
CA MET A 101 -3.69 -7.41 11.36
C MET A 101 -2.89 -6.36 12.13
N HIS A 102 -2.36 -5.38 11.41
CA HIS A 102 -1.88 -4.13 11.97
C HIS A 102 -2.98 -3.09 11.75
N LEU A 103 -3.44 -2.50 12.85
CA LEU A 103 -4.40 -1.41 12.79
C LEU A 103 -3.68 -0.13 13.17
N ILE A 104 -3.50 0.75 12.19
CA ILE A 104 -3.02 2.11 12.42
C ILE A 104 -4.23 3.03 12.58
N VAL A 105 -4.19 3.90 13.58
CA VAL A 105 -5.21 4.92 13.81
C VAL A 105 -4.51 6.25 13.95
N ALA A 106 -4.82 7.20 13.07
CA ALA A 106 -4.19 8.52 13.07
C ALA A 106 -5.23 9.64 12.96
N SER A 107 -5.06 10.74 13.70
CA SER A 107 -5.90 11.93 13.51
C SER A 107 -5.59 12.59 12.16
N ARG A 108 -6.56 13.29 11.57
CA ARG A 108 -6.35 14.03 10.30
C ARG A 108 -5.28 15.10 10.37
N ASP A 109 -4.97 15.61 11.56
CA ASP A 109 -3.87 16.55 11.80
C ASP A 109 -2.53 15.89 12.16
N LEU A 110 -2.48 14.55 12.14
CA LEU A 110 -1.26 13.74 12.37
C LEU A 110 -0.61 13.95 13.74
N THR A 111 -1.35 14.48 14.72
CA THR A 111 -0.87 14.66 16.09
C THR A 111 -1.19 13.49 17.02
N GLN A 112 -2.16 12.66 16.64
CA GLN A 112 -2.53 11.45 17.37
C GLN A 112 -2.23 10.23 16.50
N PHE A 113 -1.63 9.21 17.09
CA PHE A 113 -1.28 7.97 16.42
C PHE A 113 -1.37 6.80 17.39
N GLN A 114 -1.88 5.67 16.92
CA GLN A 114 -1.82 4.39 17.61
C GLN A 114 -1.55 3.28 16.59
N HIS A 115 -0.65 2.37 16.96
CA HIS A 115 -0.38 1.13 16.26
C HIS A 115 -0.80 -0.03 17.16
N ILE A 116 -1.93 -0.65 16.83
CA ILE A 116 -2.57 -1.65 17.67
C ILE A 116 -2.96 -2.88 16.86
N HIS A 117 -3.18 -3.99 17.56
CA HIS A 117 -3.40 -5.30 16.94
C HIS A 117 -4.75 -5.85 17.41
N PRO A 118 -5.81 -5.76 16.58
CA PRO A 118 -7.11 -6.32 16.92
C PRO A 118 -7.09 -7.85 16.89
N ASN A 119 -8.06 -8.45 17.58
CA ASN A 119 -8.28 -9.90 17.56
C ASN A 119 -9.45 -10.24 16.64
N LEU A 120 -9.29 -11.29 15.82
CA LEU A 120 -10.35 -11.81 14.97
C LEU A 120 -11.26 -12.74 15.77
N GLY A 121 -12.55 -12.40 15.85
CA GLY A 121 -13.58 -13.27 16.41
C GLY A 121 -14.03 -14.38 15.44
N PRO A 122 -14.68 -15.45 15.94
CA PRO A 122 -15.22 -16.53 15.09
C PRO A 122 -16.36 -16.06 14.17
N ASP A 123 -16.92 -14.88 14.44
CA ASP A 123 -17.91 -14.18 13.62
C ASP A 123 -17.30 -13.35 12.48
N GLY A 124 -15.97 -13.41 12.33
CA GLY A 124 -15.24 -12.66 11.31
C GLY A 124 -15.14 -11.17 11.58
N VAL A 125 -15.35 -10.75 12.84
CA VAL A 125 -15.24 -9.36 13.28
C VAL A 125 -13.94 -9.15 14.04
N TRP A 126 -13.16 -8.18 13.61
CA TRP A 126 -11.97 -7.69 14.31
C TRP A 126 -12.38 -6.77 15.46
N ARG A 127 -11.76 -6.95 16.63
CA ARG A 127 -12.05 -6.14 17.83
C ARG A 127 -10.79 -5.73 18.57
N VAL A 128 -10.76 -4.48 19.03
CA VAL A 128 -9.69 -3.96 19.89
C VAL A 128 -10.23 -2.89 20.84
N PRO A 129 -9.79 -2.83 22.11
CA PRO A 129 -10.03 -1.66 22.94
C PRO A 129 -9.31 -0.45 22.34
N LEU A 130 -10.04 0.63 22.12
CA LEU A 130 -9.55 1.87 21.54
C LEU A 130 -10.02 3.04 22.39
N THR A 131 -9.09 3.93 22.73
CA THR A 131 -9.39 5.22 23.36
C THR A 131 -8.78 6.30 22.49
N LEU A 132 -9.60 7.20 21.96
CA LEU A 132 -9.13 8.32 21.14
C LEU A 132 -9.14 9.59 22.00
N PRO A 133 -7.97 10.14 22.38
CA PRO A 133 -7.90 11.14 23.45
C PRO A 133 -8.42 12.52 23.06
N ALA A 134 -8.49 12.83 21.76
CA ALA A 134 -8.90 14.12 21.23
C ALA A 134 -10.10 13.98 20.29
N ALA A 135 -10.95 15.01 20.26
CA ALA A 135 -12.02 15.10 19.28
C ALA A 135 -11.46 15.40 17.89
N GLY A 136 -12.22 15.06 16.84
CA GLY A 136 -11.84 15.27 15.44
C GLY A 136 -12.05 14.04 14.58
N GLU A 137 -11.64 14.14 13.31
CA GLU A 137 -11.67 13.02 12.38
C GLU A 137 -10.38 12.21 12.48
N TYR A 138 -10.52 10.89 12.48
CA TYR A 138 -9.43 9.94 12.47
C TYR A 138 -9.53 9.06 11.23
N ARG A 139 -8.39 8.66 10.69
CA ARG A 139 -8.31 7.60 9.70
C ARG A 139 -7.79 6.33 10.36
N VAL A 140 -8.49 5.23 10.11
CA VAL A 140 -8.03 3.89 10.45
C VAL A 140 -7.49 3.20 9.21
N PHE A 141 -6.44 2.41 9.38
CA PHE A 141 -5.80 1.63 8.33
C PHE A 141 -5.74 0.18 8.77
N ALA A 142 -6.44 -0.69 8.06
CA ALA A 142 -6.33 -2.13 8.21
C ALA A 142 -5.26 -2.62 7.25
N ASP A 143 -4.07 -2.95 7.78
CA ASP A 143 -2.97 -3.56 7.07
C ASP A 143 -2.95 -5.07 7.36
N TYR A 144 -3.17 -5.86 6.31
CA TYR A 144 -3.34 -7.30 6.42
C TYR A 144 -2.89 -8.02 5.16
N LYS A 145 -2.65 -9.33 5.29
CA LYS A 145 -2.37 -10.20 4.14
C LYS A 145 -3.42 -11.30 4.03
N PRO A 146 -4.26 -11.32 2.98
CA PRO A 146 -5.15 -12.45 2.73
C PRO A 146 -4.36 -13.76 2.61
N MET A 147 -4.94 -14.89 3.04
CA MET A 147 -4.20 -16.16 3.00
C MET A 147 -3.77 -16.59 1.59
N TRP A 148 -4.48 -16.14 0.54
CA TRP A 148 -4.15 -16.37 -0.87
C TRP A 148 -3.43 -15.19 -1.54
N GLY A 149 -3.24 -14.07 -0.83
CA GLY A 149 -2.70 -12.84 -1.40
C GLY A 149 -1.21 -12.98 -1.73
N ILE A 150 -0.84 -12.44 -2.89
CA ILE A 150 0.58 -12.36 -3.32
C ILE A 150 1.29 -11.23 -2.56
N HIS A 151 0.56 -10.15 -2.23
CA HIS A 151 1.06 -8.96 -1.52
C HIS A 151 0.20 -8.65 -0.28
N GLY A 152 0.71 -7.78 0.59
CA GLY A 152 -0.05 -7.19 1.69
C GLY A 152 -0.99 -6.10 1.18
N GLU A 153 -2.08 -5.84 1.90
CA GLU A 153 -3.12 -4.90 1.52
C GLU A 153 -3.39 -3.91 2.65
N VAL A 154 -3.61 -2.64 2.29
CA VAL A 154 -3.98 -1.59 3.24
C VAL A 154 -5.29 -0.94 2.79
N LEU A 155 -6.36 -1.19 3.54
CA LEU A 155 -7.64 -0.50 3.40
C LEU A 155 -7.79 0.55 4.49
N GLY A 156 -8.46 1.67 4.18
CA GLY A 156 -8.72 2.69 5.18
C GLY A 156 -10.13 3.24 5.17
N ALA A 157 -10.56 3.68 6.34
CA ALA A 157 -11.85 4.30 6.58
C ALA A 157 -11.68 5.44 7.59
N ASP A 158 -12.63 6.36 7.61
CA ASP A 158 -12.65 7.45 8.58
C ASP A 158 -13.56 7.08 9.76
N VAL A 159 -13.22 7.59 10.94
CA VAL A 159 -13.91 7.42 12.22
C VAL A 159 -14.00 8.78 12.88
N SER A 160 -15.18 9.15 13.37
CA SER A 160 -15.42 10.49 13.93
C SER A 160 -15.37 10.45 15.47
N VAL A 161 -14.65 11.40 16.07
CA VAL A 161 -14.54 11.54 17.52
C VAL A 161 -15.22 12.81 17.98
N SER A 162 -16.33 12.64 18.70
CA SER A 162 -17.12 13.74 19.25
C SER A 162 -16.43 14.42 20.45
N GLY A 163 -16.56 15.74 20.51
CA GLY A 163 -16.02 16.59 21.56
C GLY A 163 -15.64 17.98 21.03
N ASP A 164 -14.81 18.71 21.78
CA ASP A 164 -14.30 20.02 21.38
C ASP A 164 -13.11 19.86 20.41
N TYR A 165 -13.39 19.84 19.11
CA TYR A 165 -12.35 19.67 18.08
C TYR A 165 -11.56 20.97 17.87
N ARG A 166 -10.28 20.91 18.20
CA ARG A 166 -9.31 21.99 17.99
C ARG A 166 -8.12 21.47 17.18
N PRO A 167 -8.17 21.54 15.83
CA PRO A 167 -7.09 21.03 14.98
C PRO A 167 -5.77 21.69 15.33
N GLN A 168 -4.71 20.88 15.39
CA GLN A 168 -3.35 21.36 15.55
C GLN A 168 -2.65 21.47 14.19
N PRO A 169 -1.69 22.39 14.03
CA PRO A 169 -0.82 22.35 12.86
C PRO A 169 0.05 21.10 12.89
N LEU A 170 0.43 20.60 11.72
CA LEU A 170 1.45 19.57 11.59
C LEU A 170 2.75 20.04 12.31
N PRO A 171 3.37 19.22 13.16
CA PRO A 171 4.64 19.56 13.79
C PRO A 171 5.71 19.88 12.72
N ALA A 172 6.54 20.88 12.98
CA ALA A 172 7.58 21.31 12.05
C ALA A 172 8.54 20.17 11.67
N ALA A 173 9.08 20.24 10.45
CA ALA A 173 10.01 19.24 9.95
C ALA A 173 11.26 19.13 10.85
N SER A 174 11.54 17.91 11.30
CA SER A 174 12.71 17.56 12.11
C SER A 174 12.97 16.06 11.97
N GLY A 175 14.21 15.71 11.61
CA GLY A 175 14.70 14.33 11.62
C GLY A 175 14.99 13.80 13.02
N THR A 176 14.99 14.64 14.05
CA THR A 176 15.25 14.24 15.44
C THR A 176 14.06 14.54 16.32
N THR A 177 13.79 13.64 17.27
CA THR A 177 12.73 13.78 18.27
C THR A 177 13.13 13.14 19.60
N THR A 178 12.38 13.44 20.65
CA THR A 178 12.59 12.81 21.96
C THR A 178 11.31 12.15 22.47
N VAL A 179 11.46 10.99 23.10
CA VAL A 179 10.35 10.25 23.75
C VAL A 179 10.91 9.53 24.97
N ASP A 180 10.32 9.73 26.15
CA ASP A 180 10.73 9.09 27.41
C ASP A 180 12.25 9.13 27.71
N GLY A 181 12.92 10.25 27.39
CA GLY A 181 14.35 10.42 27.59
C GLY A 181 15.25 9.75 26.54
N TYR A 182 14.66 9.14 25.50
CA TYR A 182 15.37 8.71 24.31
C TYR A 182 15.46 9.85 23.31
N GLU A 183 16.61 10.01 22.67
CA GLU A 183 16.76 10.78 21.46
C GLU A 183 16.76 9.81 20.29
N VAL A 184 15.85 10.04 19.34
CA VAL A 184 15.72 9.22 18.14
C VAL A 184 15.94 10.11 16.93
N THR A 185 16.80 9.68 16.02
CA THR A 185 17.13 10.43 14.80
C THR A 185 16.89 9.56 13.57
N LEU A 186 16.10 10.07 12.63
CA LEU A 186 15.90 9.53 11.30
C LEU A 186 16.85 10.23 10.32
N ASN A 187 17.74 9.46 9.71
CA ASN A 187 18.69 9.90 8.70
C ASN A 187 18.31 9.30 7.33
N GLY A 188 18.27 10.14 6.32
CA GLY A 188 17.96 9.73 4.95
C GLY A 188 17.51 10.92 4.11
N VAL A 189 17.62 10.81 2.79
CA VAL A 189 17.13 11.82 1.85
C VAL A 189 16.13 11.16 0.93
N PHE A 190 14.85 11.41 1.19
CA PHE A 190 13.77 10.91 0.35
C PHE A 190 13.77 11.63 -0.99
N LYS A 191 13.51 10.86 -2.05
CA LYS A 191 13.23 11.38 -3.38
C LYS A 191 11.88 10.83 -3.84
N PRO A 192 10.99 11.67 -4.38
CA PRO A 192 9.69 11.22 -4.88
C PRO A 192 9.82 10.05 -5.86
N GLY A 193 9.04 8.99 -5.63
CA GLY A 193 8.98 7.78 -6.45
C GLY A 193 10.22 6.88 -6.41
N GLN A 194 11.19 7.11 -5.52
CA GLN A 194 12.39 6.29 -5.41
C GLN A 194 12.44 5.55 -4.08
N ASP A 195 12.79 4.26 -4.17
CA ASP A 195 13.16 3.49 -2.99
C ASP A 195 14.40 4.09 -2.33
N THR A 196 14.25 4.46 -1.06
CA THR A 196 15.26 5.18 -0.29
C THR A 196 15.57 4.38 0.97
N LYS A 197 16.85 4.08 1.17
CA LYS A 197 17.36 3.57 2.44
C LYS A 197 17.39 4.71 3.47
N VAL A 198 16.73 4.49 4.60
CA VAL A 198 16.73 5.40 5.74
C VAL A 198 17.15 4.66 7.01
N THR A 199 17.82 5.38 7.92
CA THR A 199 18.34 4.81 9.16
C THR A 199 17.76 5.56 10.34
N VAL A 200 17.12 4.84 11.25
CA VAL A 200 16.71 5.35 12.55
C VAL A 200 17.78 4.97 13.58
N THR A 201 18.31 5.95 14.30
CA THR A 201 19.27 5.75 15.38
C THR A 201 18.61 6.05 16.72
N VAL A 202 18.74 5.15 17.69
CA VAL A 202 18.21 5.33 19.06
C VAL A 202 19.34 5.53 20.06
N SER A 203 19.25 6.60 20.84
CA SER A 203 20.17 6.86 21.96
C SER A 203 19.41 7.24 23.22
N LYS A 204 20.03 7.03 24.38
CA LYS A 204 19.51 7.44 25.69
C LYS A 204 20.65 8.05 26.50
N ASP A 205 20.41 9.23 27.08
CA ASP A 205 21.41 9.95 27.86
C ASP A 205 22.76 10.14 27.11
N GLY A 206 22.69 10.37 25.79
CA GLY A 206 23.85 10.53 24.91
C GLY A 206 24.60 9.24 24.56
N LYS A 207 24.09 8.06 24.95
CA LYS A 207 24.68 6.75 24.63
C LYS A 207 23.83 5.98 23.61
N PRO A 208 24.42 5.37 22.58
CA PRO A 208 23.68 4.51 21.66
C PRO A 208 23.02 3.34 22.38
N VAL A 209 21.77 3.03 22.04
CA VAL A 209 21.04 1.85 22.55
C VAL A 209 21.34 0.68 21.64
N THR A 210 22.01 -0.36 22.14
CA THR A 210 22.47 -1.50 21.31
C THR A 210 21.80 -2.82 21.66
N ASP A 211 20.79 -2.77 22.52
CA ASP A 211 20.07 -3.89 23.11
C ASP A 211 18.55 -3.71 22.99
N LEU A 212 18.09 -3.20 21.83
CA LEU A 212 16.68 -3.16 21.49
C LEU A 212 16.09 -4.58 21.54
N GLU A 213 14.90 -4.68 22.10
CA GLU A 213 14.18 -5.94 22.16
C GLU A 213 13.37 -6.13 20.87
N PRO A 214 13.29 -7.35 20.32
CA PRO A 214 12.34 -7.66 19.25
C PRO A 214 10.92 -7.34 19.69
N TYR A 215 10.21 -6.59 18.86
CA TYR A 215 8.79 -6.31 19.01
C TYR A 215 8.15 -6.57 17.65
N LEU A 216 7.10 -7.39 17.57
CA LEU A 216 6.43 -7.73 16.30
C LEU A 216 7.42 -8.22 15.21
N GLY A 217 8.38 -9.06 15.60
CA GLY A 217 9.37 -9.63 14.69
C GLY A 217 10.37 -8.65 14.09
N ALA A 218 10.53 -7.42 14.62
CA ALA A 218 11.56 -6.47 14.21
C ALA A 218 12.16 -5.72 15.42
N PHE A 219 13.29 -5.02 15.22
CA PHE A 219 13.83 -4.11 16.24
C PHE A 219 13.17 -2.71 16.21
N GLY A 220 12.32 -2.46 15.22
CA GLY A 220 11.40 -1.34 15.19
C GLY A 220 10.48 -1.35 13.97
N HIS A 221 9.39 -0.59 14.05
CA HIS A 221 8.38 -0.46 12.99
C HIS A 221 8.25 0.99 12.62
N LEU A 222 8.28 1.30 11.32
CA LEU A 222 8.17 2.66 10.83
C LEU A 222 6.92 2.79 9.96
N VAL A 223 5.96 3.58 10.42
CA VAL A 223 4.77 3.98 9.65
C VAL A 223 4.97 5.40 9.17
N ALA A 224 4.73 5.67 7.89
CA ALA A 224 4.81 7.01 7.33
C ALA A 224 3.51 7.39 6.63
N LEU A 225 2.96 8.55 6.98
CA LEU A 225 1.69 9.08 6.47
C LEU A 225 1.92 10.45 5.84
N ARG A 226 1.45 10.65 4.61
CA ARG A 226 1.51 11.96 3.93
C ARG A 226 0.59 12.97 4.61
N ASP A 227 1.07 14.20 4.77
CA ASP A 227 0.22 15.30 5.22
C ASP A 227 -0.95 15.56 4.24
N GLY A 228 -2.09 15.97 4.78
CA GLY A 228 -3.31 16.26 4.02
C GLY A 228 -4.20 15.04 3.77
N ASP A 229 -3.72 14.01 3.08
CA ASP A 229 -4.55 12.84 2.74
C ASP A 229 -4.27 11.58 3.55
N LEU A 230 -3.16 11.55 4.30
CA LEU A 230 -2.71 10.40 5.10
C LEU A 230 -2.44 9.16 4.24
N ALA A 231 -1.98 9.37 3.01
CA ALA A 231 -1.45 8.31 2.16
C ALA A 231 -0.41 7.48 2.92
N TYR A 232 -0.67 6.17 3.05
CA TYR A 232 0.18 5.23 3.75
C TYR A 232 1.35 4.82 2.87
N LEU A 233 2.57 5.04 3.36
CA LEU A 233 3.80 4.70 2.63
C LEU A 233 4.19 3.24 2.78
N HIS A 234 4.75 2.68 1.71
CA HIS A 234 5.42 1.40 1.78
C HIS A 234 6.76 1.57 2.51
N VAL A 235 6.87 0.90 3.66
CA VAL A 235 8.11 0.84 4.45
C VAL A 235 8.36 -0.60 4.86
N HIS A 236 9.60 -1.06 4.74
CA HIS A 236 10.00 -2.36 5.27
C HIS A 236 11.38 -2.29 5.92
N PRO A 237 11.62 -3.05 7.01
CA PRO A 237 12.94 -3.11 7.64
C PRO A 237 13.95 -3.82 6.74
N ASP A 238 15.21 -3.41 6.85
CA ASP A 238 16.38 -4.08 6.27
C ASP A 238 16.91 -5.08 7.33
N GLY A 239 16.41 -6.32 7.28
CA GLY A 239 16.79 -7.40 8.19
C GLY A 239 15.78 -7.70 9.31
N THR A 240 16.01 -8.80 10.04
CA THR A 240 15.11 -9.28 11.10
C THR A 240 15.87 -9.87 12.29
N PRO A 241 15.34 -9.78 13.52
CA PRO A 241 15.93 -10.42 14.69
C PRO A 241 16.18 -11.91 14.48
N GLY A 242 17.39 -12.37 14.81
CA GLY A 242 17.76 -13.78 14.75
C GLY A 242 18.23 -14.29 13.38
N ASP A 243 18.34 -13.43 12.36
CA ASP A 243 18.92 -13.78 11.06
C ASP A 243 20.46 -13.95 11.07
N GLY A 244 21.10 -13.65 12.21
CA GLY A 244 22.54 -13.79 12.44
C GLY A 244 23.39 -12.60 11.97
N VAL A 245 22.77 -11.57 11.35
CA VAL A 245 23.49 -10.40 10.81
C VAL A 245 22.89 -9.07 11.25
N THR A 246 21.61 -9.02 11.61
CA THR A 246 20.90 -7.82 12.03
C THR A 246 21.18 -7.53 13.52
N PRO A 247 21.87 -6.42 13.84
CA PRO A 247 22.15 -6.05 15.22
C PRO A 247 20.89 -5.51 15.91
N SER A 248 20.83 -5.62 17.24
CA SER A 248 19.77 -5.06 18.11
C SER A 248 19.93 -3.54 18.33
N GLY A 249 20.28 -2.80 17.28
CA GLY A 249 20.62 -1.38 17.34
C GLY A 249 22.13 -1.09 17.32
N PRO A 250 22.52 0.19 17.37
CA PRO A 250 21.67 1.36 17.59
C PRO A 250 20.98 1.87 16.33
N GLU A 251 21.37 1.35 15.17
CA GLU A 251 20.81 1.67 13.88
C GLU A 251 19.78 0.61 13.48
N ILE A 252 18.59 1.07 13.12
CA ILE A 252 17.54 0.29 12.47
C ILE A 252 17.38 0.85 11.07
N VAL A 253 17.59 0.02 10.06
CA VAL A 253 17.52 0.44 8.67
C VAL A 253 16.18 0.06 8.08
N PHE A 254 15.61 0.96 7.30
CA PHE A 254 14.40 0.75 6.52
C PHE A 254 14.62 1.12 5.06
N HIS A 255 13.84 0.51 4.19
CA HIS A 255 13.60 0.97 2.84
C HIS A 255 12.21 1.57 2.77
N ALA A 256 12.11 2.76 2.19
CA ALA A 256 10.86 3.51 2.11
C ALA A 256 10.78 4.24 0.76
N THR A 257 9.61 4.18 0.14
CA THR A 257 9.32 4.89 -1.11
C THR A 257 8.25 5.93 -0.85
N ALA A 258 8.59 7.21 -0.98
CA ALA A 258 7.63 8.30 -0.92
C ALA A 258 7.06 8.59 -2.31
N ASP A 259 5.77 8.37 -2.53
CA ASP A 259 5.17 8.49 -3.87
C ASP A 259 5.18 9.92 -4.44
N SER A 260 5.34 10.94 -3.59
CA SER A 260 5.36 12.33 -4.01
C SER A 260 6.26 13.21 -3.15
N TYR A 261 6.50 14.43 -3.61
CA TYR A 261 6.96 15.52 -2.74
C TYR A 261 5.89 15.85 -1.70
N GLY A 262 6.29 16.50 -0.61
CA GLY A 262 5.40 16.94 0.46
C GLY A 262 5.92 16.63 1.86
N ASP A 263 5.14 16.99 2.87
CA ASP A 263 5.44 16.63 4.25
C ASP A 263 4.85 15.25 4.59
N TYR A 264 5.60 14.50 5.38
CA TYR A 264 5.21 13.18 5.87
C TYR A 264 5.42 13.11 7.38
N ARG A 265 4.41 12.66 8.11
CA ARG A 265 4.54 12.31 9.52
C ARG A 265 4.92 10.85 9.64
N MET A 266 6.04 10.58 10.29
CA MET A 266 6.56 9.24 10.50
C MET A 266 6.48 8.86 11.97
N PHE A 267 6.09 7.63 12.26
CA PHE A 267 5.92 7.07 13.59
C PHE A 267 6.77 5.80 13.69
N PHE A 268 7.76 5.84 14.57
CA PHE A 268 8.71 4.76 14.78
C PHE A 268 8.46 4.09 16.14
N ASP A 269 7.97 2.86 16.11
CA ASP A 269 7.82 2.04 17.30
C ASP A 269 9.11 1.27 17.58
N PHE A 270 9.57 1.28 18.82
CA PHE A 270 10.69 0.45 19.29
C PHE A 270 10.46 -0.01 20.72
N GLN A 271 11.05 -1.16 21.07
CA GLN A 271 10.99 -1.70 22.41
C GLN A 271 12.38 -1.68 23.07
N HIS A 272 12.42 -1.14 24.28
CA HIS A 272 13.61 -1.19 25.13
C HIS A 272 13.21 -1.18 26.61
N GLN A 273 13.78 -2.10 27.37
CA GLN A 273 13.50 -2.35 28.79
C GLN A 273 12.04 -2.74 29.05
N GLY A 274 11.48 -3.59 28.19
CA GLY A 274 10.11 -4.12 28.29
C GLY A 274 9.01 -3.12 27.95
N VAL A 275 9.36 -1.94 27.42
CA VAL A 275 8.41 -0.87 27.11
C VAL A 275 8.51 -0.48 25.64
N VAL A 276 7.38 -0.53 24.95
CA VAL A 276 7.21 -0.04 23.58
C VAL A 276 7.01 1.47 23.60
N ARG A 277 7.67 2.18 22.69
CA ARG A 277 7.59 3.65 22.55
C ARG A 277 7.43 4.01 21.09
N THR A 278 6.71 5.09 20.84
CA THR A 278 6.56 5.67 19.50
C THR A 278 7.28 7.02 19.44
N ALA A 279 8.33 7.10 18.62
CA ALA A 279 8.96 8.36 18.26
C ALA A 279 8.29 8.92 16.99
N ALA A 280 8.03 10.23 16.93
CA ALA A 280 7.34 10.83 15.80
C ALA A 280 8.12 12.01 15.17
N PHE A 281 8.26 11.96 13.85
CA PHE A 281 9.04 12.89 13.02
C PHE A 281 8.15 13.53 11.97
N THR A 282 8.46 14.75 11.58
CA THR A 282 7.95 15.32 10.34
C THR A 282 9.12 15.43 9.37
N VAL A 283 8.99 14.85 8.19
CA VAL A 283 10.01 14.87 7.16
C VAL A 283 9.45 15.53 5.92
N ARG A 284 10.22 16.48 5.38
CA ARG A 284 9.95 17.05 4.07
C ARG A 284 10.61 16.19 2.99
N VAL A 285 9.81 15.73 2.04
CA VAL A 285 10.28 15.15 0.78
C VAL A 285 10.29 16.27 -0.26
N ASP A 286 11.50 16.66 -0.68
CA ASP A 286 11.73 17.70 -1.66
C ASP A 286 12.02 17.11 -3.05
N GLY A 287 11.87 17.95 -4.09
CA GLY A 287 12.15 17.61 -5.48
C GLY A 287 10.89 17.47 -6.34
N PRO A 288 11.04 17.42 -7.68
CA PRO A 288 9.89 17.20 -8.56
C PRO A 288 9.36 15.78 -8.40
N ASN A 289 8.04 15.61 -8.53
CA ASN A 289 7.46 14.28 -8.72
C ASN A 289 8.00 13.66 -10.02
N PRO A 290 8.07 12.32 -10.10
CA PRO A 290 8.35 11.66 -11.37
C PRO A 290 7.34 12.11 -12.43
N PRO A 291 7.75 12.18 -13.71
CA PRO A 291 6.84 12.56 -14.78
C PRO A 291 5.60 11.64 -14.82
N PRO A 292 4.44 12.20 -15.19
CA PRO A 292 3.20 11.44 -15.20
C PRO A 292 3.22 10.33 -16.26
N HIS A 293 2.44 9.27 -16.02
CA HIS A 293 2.20 8.18 -16.98
C HIS A 293 3.47 7.45 -17.46
N GLY A 294 4.52 7.41 -16.64
CA GLY A 294 5.76 6.72 -16.97
C GLY A 294 6.58 7.39 -18.08
N LEU A 295 6.31 8.65 -18.40
CA LEU A 295 7.14 9.43 -19.29
C LEU A 295 8.55 9.56 -18.70
N ASP A 296 9.57 9.55 -19.55
CA ASP A 296 10.90 10.00 -19.13
C ASP A 296 10.93 11.55 -19.00
N GLU A 297 11.89 12.05 -18.23
CA GLU A 297 12.02 13.47 -17.92
C GLU A 297 12.20 14.34 -19.18
N ALA A 298 12.92 13.85 -20.19
CA ALA A 298 13.19 14.60 -21.40
C ALA A 298 11.92 14.72 -22.26
N THR A 299 11.19 13.63 -22.42
CA THR A 299 9.90 13.58 -23.11
C THR A 299 8.87 14.47 -22.43
N PHE A 300 8.76 14.39 -21.09
CA PHE A 300 7.86 15.26 -20.33
C PHE A 300 8.23 16.73 -20.47
N SER A 301 9.52 17.07 -20.33
CA SER A 301 10.01 18.44 -20.47
C SER A 301 9.72 19.02 -21.85
N ALA A 302 9.91 18.23 -22.92
CA ALA A 302 9.62 18.65 -24.29
C ALA A 302 8.12 18.93 -24.51
N ILE A 303 7.25 18.03 -24.02
CA ILE A 303 5.79 18.20 -24.11
C ILE A 303 5.34 19.44 -23.32
N LYS A 304 5.86 19.60 -22.11
CA LYS A 304 5.57 20.76 -21.26
C LYS A 304 5.97 22.06 -21.95
N ALA A 305 7.21 22.17 -22.45
CA ALA A 305 7.69 23.37 -23.13
C ALA A 305 6.84 23.73 -24.35
N LYS A 306 6.51 22.73 -25.20
CA LYS A 306 5.63 22.92 -26.36
C LYS A 306 4.24 23.43 -25.96
N ASN A 307 3.65 22.85 -24.92
CA ASN A 307 2.32 23.24 -24.45
C ASN A 307 2.31 24.64 -23.82
N GLU A 308 3.34 24.99 -23.06
CA GLU A 308 3.50 26.34 -22.50
C GLU A 308 3.66 27.40 -23.60
N GLU A 309 4.42 27.11 -24.66
CA GLU A 309 4.54 27.98 -25.83
C GLU A 309 3.22 28.12 -26.58
N ALA A 310 2.52 27.01 -26.84
CA ALA A 310 1.21 27.03 -27.47
C ALA A 310 0.22 27.90 -26.68
N TYR A 311 0.18 27.74 -25.36
CA TYR A 311 -0.68 28.55 -24.48
C TYR A 311 -0.35 30.04 -24.57
N LYS A 312 0.94 30.42 -24.53
CA LYS A 312 1.37 31.82 -24.68
C LYS A 312 0.95 32.43 -26.01
N ASN A 313 0.86 31.62 -27.06
CA ASN A 313 0.47 32.04 -28.40
C ASN A 313 -1.04 31.95 -28.67
N GLY A 314 -1.87 31.69 -27.64
CA GLY A 314 -3.32 31.52 -27.78
C GLY A 314 -3.75 30.20 -28.44
N GLY A 315 -2.82 29.25 -28.59
CA GLY A 315 -3.07 27.90 -29.07
C GLY A 315 -3.56 26.96 -27.97
N THR A 316 -4.10 25.80 -28.38
CA THR A 316 -4.58 24.76 -27.46
C THR A 316 -3.45 23.78 -27.12
N PRO A 317 -3.19 23.48 -25.83
CA PRO A 317 -2.26 22.44 -25.42
C PRO A 317 -2.62 21.07 -26.02
N THR A 318 -1.61 20.28 -26.40
CA THR A 318 -1.82 18.90 -26.87
C THR A 318 -1.58 17.93 -25.71
N ALA A 319 -2.49 16.97 -25.52
CA ALA A 319 -2.25 15.88 -24.58
C ALA A 319 -0.98 15.10 -24.97
N ALA A 320 -0.21 14.63 -23.99
CA ALA A 320 0.86 13.68 -24.23
C ALA A 320 0.26 12.41 -24.86
N GLY A 321 0.58 12.14 -26.13
CA GLY A 321 0.18 10.89 -26.77
C GLY A 321 1.02 9.75 -26.23
N THR A 322 0.41 8.62 -25.87
CA THR A 322 1.11 7.43 -25.35
C THR A 322 1.90 6.65 -26.40
N ASN A 323 2.07 7.17 -27.61
CA ASN A 323 2.70 6.43 -28.71
C ASN A 323 3.95 7.14 -29.23
N GLY A 324 5.09 6.86 -28.60
CA GLY A 324 6.40 6.91 -29.24
C GLY A 324 6.55 5.72 -30.18
N GLY A 325 5.84 5.73 -31.30
CA GLY A 325 5.91 4.69 -32.32
C GLY A 325 5.62 5.31 -33.68
N THR A 326 6.66 5.70 -34.40
CA THR A 326 6.58 6.05 -35.81
C THR A 326 6.11 4.82 -36.60
N SER A 327 4.81 4.70 -36.85
CA SER A 327 4.35 3.87 -37.96
C SER A 327 4.53 4.69 -39.24
N GLU A 328 5.69 4.54 -39.88
CA GLU A 328 5.83 4.86 -41.29
C GLU A 328 4.74 4.08 -42.05
N GLY A 329 3.83 4.82 -42.69
CA GLY A 329 2.81 4.25 -43.54
C GLY A 329 3.45 3.60 -44.76
N SER A 330 3.27 2.29 -44.90
CA SER A 330 3.51 1.59 -46.16
C SER A 330 2.19 1.52 -46.95
N PRO A 331 2.13 1.99 -48.20
CA PRO A 331 0.90 2.03 -48.98
C PRO A 331 0.67 0.68 -49.66
N HIS A 332 -0.36 -0.05 -49.23
CA HIS A 332 -0.86 -1.18 -50.02
C HIS A 332 -1.87 -0.66 -51.06
N GLY A 333 -1.40 -0.61 -52.30
CA GLY A 333 -2.20 -0.33 -53.47
C GLY A 333 -3.24 -1.42 -53.73
N HIS A 334 -4.43 -0.98 -54.13
CA HIS A 334 -5.39 -1.82 -54.83
C HIS A 334 -5.05 -1.82 -56.32
N GLY A 335 -4.90 -3.00 -56.90
CA GLY A 335 -4.89 -3.20 -58.34
C GLY A 335 -5.62 -4.49 -58.69
N GLY A 336 -6.54 -4.38 -59.65
CA GLY A 336 -7.03 -5.47 -60.50
C GLY A 336 -8.19 -6.28 -59.95
#